data_AF-A0A1I1ULQ7-F1
#
_entry.id   AF-A0A1I1ULQ7-F1
#
_cell.length_a   1.000
_cell.length_b   1.000
_cell.length_c   1.000
_cell.angle_alpha   90.00
_cell.angle_beta   90.00
_cell.angle_gamma   90.00
#
_symmetry.space_group_name_H-M   'P 1'
#
loop_
_entity.id
_entity.type
_entity.pdbx_description
1 polymer ?
#
loop_
_entity_poly.entity_id
_entity_poly.type
_entity_poly.pdbx_seq_one_letter_code
_entity_poly.pdbx_strand_id
1 'polypeptide(L)'
;MAPINFTKLALANSDDQFLAAIDSIQRRGHAVQLDIHLFLVAVASRWASTGDVRPAVGMVNKLIEALPHGVRSNAIKAWVETHLGFVWTQTDLFQAGTTRHADLSIKTLANVRWWEFKPEPAYKPMDFAAALLSLTTRADDRLQKPDPRDVIDAQLLRIVKGAASGKAIGFDDLLNAVQSLNQTERSNLTTYLATSQGLQSAA
;
A
#
# COMPACT_ATOMS: atom_id res chain seq x y z
N MET A 1 -34.09 -6.79 2.80
CA MET A 1 -33.46 -8.11 3.04
C MET A 1 -33.30 -8.30 4.54
N ALA A 2 -33.63 -9.48 5.07
CA ALA A 2 -33.48 -9.75 6.51
C ALA A 2 -31.98 -9.84 6.90
N PRO A 3 -31.58 -9.34 8.09
CA PRO A 3 -30.22 -9.49 8.60
C PRO A 3 -29.92 -10.96 8.95
N ILE A 4 -28.64 -11.35 8.91
CA ILE A 4 -28.22 -12.66 9.41
C ILE A 4 -28.48 -12.72 10.91
N ASN A 5 -29.12 -13.81 11.35
CA ASN A 5 -29.35 -14.08 12.76
C ASN A 5 -28.30 -15.07 13.25
N PHE A 6 -27.38 -14.59 14.10
CA PHE A 6 -26.28 -15.39 14.65
C PHE A 6 -26.80 -16.62 15.40
N THR A 7 -27.84 -16.48 16.23
CA THR A 7 -28.41 -17.60 16.99
C THR A 7 -28.94 -18.70 16.07
N LYS A 8 -29.55 -18.35 14.94
CA LYS A 8 -30.00 -19.33 13.93
C LYS A 8 -28.83 -19.99 13.22
N LEU A 9 -27.78 -19.24 12.91
CA LEU A 9 -26.60 -19.77 12.23
C LEU A 9 -25.73 -20.65 13.15
N ALA A 10 -25.66 -20.31 14.44
CA ALA A 10 -24.93 -21.09 15.45
C ALA A 10 -25.60 -22.43 15.78
N LEU A 11 -26.92 -22.53 15.56
CA LEU A 11 -27.71 -23.75 15.69
C LEU A 11 -27.93 -24.46 14.33
N ALA A 12 -27.15 -24.08 13.31
CA ALA A 12 -27.26 -24.68 12.00
C ALA A 12 -26.74 -26.12 12.02
N ASN A 13 -27.61 -27.05 11.65
CA ASN A 13 -27.31 -28.49 11.65
C ASN A 13 -26.93 -29.01 10.25
N SER A 14 -26.72 -28.11 9.27
CA SER A 14 -26.49 -28.45 7.87
C SER A 14 -25.66 -27.37 7.16
N ASP A 15 -24.77 -27.80 6.26
CA ASP A 15 -23.91 -26.91 5.46
C ASP A 15 -24.71 -25.92 4.58
N ASP A 16 -25.91 -26.30 4.12
CA ASP A 16 -26.77 -25.47 3.28
C ASP A 16 -27.13 -24.12 3.93
N GLN A 17 -27.25 -24.08 5.26
CA GLN A 17 -27.57 -22.84 5.98
C GLN A 17 -26.36 -21.89 6.03
N PHE A 18 -25.15 -22.43 6.07
CA PHE A 18 -23.92 -21.65 5.95
C PHE A 18 -23.73 -21.13 4.54
N LEU A 19 -23.98 -21.95 3.51
CA LEU A 19 -23.92 -21.53 2.11
C LEU A 19 -24.92 -20.39 1.83
N ALA A 20 -26.17 -20.51 2.29
CA ALA A 20 -27.17 -19.46 2.16
C ALA A 20 -26.76 -18.16 2.90
N ALA A 21 -26.10 -18.28 4.05
CA ALA A 21 -25.58 -17.12 4.77
C ALA A 21 -24.43 -16.44 4.00
N ILE A 22 -23.52 -17.22 3.40
CA ILE A 22 -22.43 -16.72 2.53
C ILE A 22 -23.01 -15.94 1.35
N ASP A 23 -23.98 -16.51 0.63
CA ASP A 23 -24.63 -15.85 -0.50
C ASP A 23 -25.31 -14.55 -0.08
N SER A 24 -25.96 -14.55 1.09
CA SER A 24 -26.58 -13.35 1.66
C SER A 24 -25.56 -12.25 1.93
N ILE A 25 -24.39 -12.59 2.49
CA ILE A 25 -23.29 -11.65 2.73
C ILE A 25 -22.78 -11.09 1.41
N GLN A 26 -22.50 -11.94 0.43
CA GLN A 26 -21.98 -11.53 -0.87
C GLN A 26 -22.93 -10.55 -1.58
N ARG A 27 -24.23 -10.88 -1.63
CA ARG A 27 -25.24 -10.02 -2.27
C ARG A 27 -25.37 -8.66 -1.58
N ARG A 28 -25.39 -8.63 -0.24
CA ARG A 28 -25.44 -7.36 0.51
C ARG A 28 -24.17 -6.54 0.32
N GLY A 29 -23.00 -7.17 0.33
CA GLY A 29 -21.73 -6.49 0.06
C GLY A 29 -21.72 -5.81 -1.30
N HIS A 30 -22.13 -6.54 -2.35
CA HIS A 30 -22.25 -5.98 -3.70
C HIS A 30 -23.31 -4.89 -3.79
N ALA A 31 -24.46 -5.05 -3.11
CA ALA A 31 -25.51 -4.02 -3.08
C ALA A 31 -25.01 -2.71 -2.46
N VAL A 32 -24.34 -2.78 -1.30
CA VAL A 32 -23.76 -1.59 -0.64
C VAL A 32 -22.73 -0.90 -1.54
N GLN A 33 -21.86 -1.67 -2.20
CA GLN A 33 -20.90 -1.11 -3.15
C GLN A 33 -21.58 -0.36 -4.29
N LEU A 34 -22.62 -0.97 -4.88
CA LEU A 34 -23.41 -0.38 -5.96
C LEU A 34 -24.16 0.87 -5.50
N ASP A 35 -24.77 0.86 -4.32
CA ASP A 35 -25.50 2.01 -3.77
C ASP A 35 -24.57 3.22 -3.59
N ILE A 36 -23.36 3.00 -3.06
CA ILE A 36 -22.33 4.03 -2.95
C ILE A 36 -21.96 4.58 -4.33
N HIS A 37 -21.79 3.71 -5.33
CA HIS A 37 -21.44 4.13 -6.69
C HIS A 37 -22.55 4.92 -7.37
N LEU A 38 -23.78 4.44 -7.27
CA LEU A 38 -24.95 5.13 -7.81
C LEU A 38 -25.13 6.49 -7.17
N PHE A 39 -24.88 6.62 -5.86
CA PHE A 39 -24.87 7.91 -5.18
C PHE A 39 -23.81 8.86 -5.76
N LEU A 40 -22.57 8.40 -5.94
CA LEU A 40 -21.49 9.21 -6.52
C LEU A 40 -21.84 9.67 -7.95
N VAL A 41 -22.36 8.77 -8.78
CA VAL A 41 -22.80 9.07 -10.14
C VAL A 41 -23.98 10.03 -10.15
N ALA A 42 -24.92 9.91 -9.20
CA ALA A 42 -26.06 10.82 -9.07
C ALA A 42 -25.60 12.24 -8.67
N VAL A 43 -24.62 12.34 -7.76
CA VAL A 43 -24.00 13.63 -7.41
C VAL A 43 -23.32 14.26 -8.62
N ALA A 44 -22.55 13.47 -9.38
CA ALA A 44 -21.91 13.94 -10.61
C ALA A 44 -22.93 14.39 -11.67
N SER A 45 -24.00 13.62 -11.86
CA SER A 45 -25.07 13.94 -12.81
C SER A 45 -25.80 15.22 -12.43
N ARG A 46 -26.07 15.42 -11.14
CA ARG A 46 -26.67 16.66 -10.63
C ARG A 46 -25.73 17.83 -10.89
N TRP A 47 -24.45 17.69 -10.56
CA TRP A 47 -23.45 18.73 -10.79
C TRP A 47 -23.32 19.11 -12.27
N ALA A 48 -23.24 18.11 -13.16
CA ALA A 48 -23.23 18.33 -14.62
C ALA A 48 -24.45 19.11 -15.10
N SER A 49 -25.62 18.88 -14.50
CA SER A 49 -26.88 19.54 -14.87
C SER A 49 -27.00 20.96 -14.31
N THR A 50 -26.53 21.20 -13.07
CA THR A 50 -26.72 22.49 -12.38
C THR A 50 -25.55 23.44 -12.51
N GLY A 51 -24.36 22.95 -12.84
CA GLY A 51 -23.12 23.72 -12.86
C GLY A 51 -22.57 24.10 -11.47
N ASP A 52 -23.40 24.12 -10.42
CA ASP A 52 -22.97 24.43 -9.05
C ASP A 52 -22.23 23.24 -8.40
N VAL A 53 -20.94 23.44 -8.11
CA VAL A 53 -20.05 22.45 -7.51
C VAL A 53 -20.21 22.35 -5.99
N ARG A 54 -20.72 23.39 -5.32
CA ARG A 54 -20.75 23.45 -3.85
C ARG A 54 -21.65 22.36 -3.24
N PRO A 55 -22.88 22.12 -3.74
CA PRO A 55 -23.71 21.02 -3.24
C PRO A 55 -23.09 19.66 -3.52
N ALA A 56 -22.37 19.51 -4.64
CA ALA A 56 -21.76 18.24 -5.01
C ALA A 56 -20.64 17.84 -4.04
N VAL A 57 -19.71 18.77 -3.77
CA VAL A 57 -18.64 18.59 -2.78
C VAL A 57 -19.23 18.30 -1.39
N GLY A 58 -20.25 19.07 -0.97
CA GLY A 58 -20.90 18.87 0.32
C GLY A 58 -21.54 17.48 0.48
N MET A 59 -22.16 16.94 -0.58
CA MET A 59 -22.75 15.60 -0.55
C MET A 59 -21.71 14.49 -0.51
N VAL A 60 -20.61 14.64 -1.25
CA VAL A 60 -19.50 13.66 -1.20
C VAL A 60 -18.86 13.63 0.18
N ASN A 61 -18.60 14.79 0.80
CA ASN A 61 -18.05 14.84 2.15
C ASN A 61 -18.94 14.13 3.18
N LYS A 62 -20.25 14.40 3.14
CA LYS A 62 -21.23 13.70 3.99
C LYS A 62 -21.26 12.20 3.76
N LEU A 63 -21.12 11.75 2.52
CA LEU A 63 -21.00 10.33 2.22
C LEU A 63 -19.76 9.75 2.89
N ILE A 64 -18.58 10.36 2.69
CA ILE A 64 -17.31 9.87 3.24
C ILE A 64 -17.36 9.76 4.77
N GLU A 65 -17.95 10.74 5.44
CA GLU A 65 -18.16 10.74 6.89
C GLU A 65 -19.10 9.59 7.36
N ALA A 66 -20.12 9.28 6.56
CA ALA A 66 -21.10 8.23 6.87
C ALA A 66 -20.63 6.80 6.51
N LEU A 67 -19.48 6.65 5.85
CA LEU A 67 -18.99 5.33 5.44
C LEU A 67 -18.53 4.51 6.65
N PRO A 68 -18.91 3.22 6.73
CA PRO A 68 -18.38 2.34 7.77
C PRO A 68 -16.90 2.02 7.52
N HIS A 69 -16.13 1.79 8.58
CA HIS A 69 -14.68 1.51 8.52
C HIS A 69 -14.27 0.35 7.60
N GLY A 70 -15.17 -0.60 7.31
CA GLY A 70 -14.91 -1.73 6.41
C GLY A 70 -14.94 -1.38 4.92
N VAL A 71 -15.39 -0.19 4.55
CA VAL A 71 -15.39 0.28 3.16
C VAL A 71 -14.02 0.88 2.83
N ARG A 72 -13.49 0.59 1.63
CA ARG A 72 -12.24 1.16 1.13
C ARG A 72 -12.39 2.65 0.79
N SER A 73 -12.58 3.49 1.81
CA SER A 73 -12.83 4.93 1.68
C SER A 73 -11.74 5.63 0.85
N ASN A 74 -10.47 5.22 0.96
CA ASN A 74 -9.38 5.76 0.15
C ASN A 74 -9.55 5.49 -1.36
N ALA A 75 -10.14 4.37 -1.76
CA ALA A 75 -10.43 4.09 -3.17
C ALA A 75 -11.54 5.03 -3.70
N ILE A 76 -12.55 5.28 -2.87
CA ILE A 76 -13.61 6.26 -3.20
C ILE A 76 -13.01 7.66 -3.31
N LYS A 77 -12.11 8.03 -2.38
CA LYS A 77 -11.44 9.33 -2.42
C LYS A 77 -10.68 9.52 -3.74
N ALA A 78 -9.83 8.56 -4.08
CA ALA A 78 -9.05 8.59 -5.32
C ALA A 78 -9.94 8.63 -6.58
N TRP A 79 -11.05 7.88 -6.57
CA TRP A 79 -12.02 7.89 -7.67
C TRP A 79 -12.64 9.29 -7.84
N VAL A 80 -13.04 9.93 -6.74
CA VAL A 80 -13.60 11.29 -6.72
C VAL A 80 -12.58 12.31 -7.22
N GLU A 81 -11.33 12.24 -6.77
CA GLU A 81 -10.26 13.14 -7.23
C GLU A 81 -10.00 13.00 -8.72
N THR A 82 -9.97 11.76 -9.23
CA THR A 82 -9.67 11.49 -10.64
C THR A 82 -10.80 11.89 -11.57
N HIS A 83 -12.05 11.63 -11.16
CA HIS A 83 -13.19 11.72 -12.08
C HIS A 83 -14.06 12.96 -11.88
N LEU A 84 -14.12 13.49 -10.65
CA LEU A 84 -14.84 14.73 -10.35
C LEU A 84 -13.88 15.91 -10.21
N GLY A 85 -12.57 15.66 -10.13
CA GLY A 85 -11.56 16.69 -9.98
C GLY A 85 -11.68 17.46 -8.67
N PHE A 86 -12.31 16.88 -7.64
CA PHE A 86 -12.28 17.45 -6.30
C PHE A 86 -10.91 17.23 -5.70
N VAL A 87 -10.52 18.07 -4.75
CA VAL A 87 -9.21 18.00 -4.10
C VAL A 87 -9.42 17.59 -2.65
N TRP A 88 -8.83 16.46 -2.24
CA TRP A 88 -8.79 16.09 -0.83
C TRP A 88 -7.82 16.99 -0.07
N THR A 89 -8.28 17.60 1.02
CA THR A 89 -7.49 18.55 1.80
C THR A 89 -6.97 17.94 3.10
N GLN A 90 -6.04 18.64 3.75
CA GLN A 90 -5.48 18.24 5.05
C GLN A 90 -6.51 18.27 6.20
N THR A 91 -7.68 18.88 5.99
CA THR A 91 -8.78 18.89 6.96
C THR A 91 -9.76 17.73 6.76
N ASP A 92 -9.34 16.66 6.07
CA ASP A 92 -10.16 15.48 5.77
C ASP A 92 -11.49 15.78 5.07
N LEU A 93 -11.47 16.78 4.19
CA LEU A 93 -12.63 17.20 3.40
C LEU A 93 -12.22 17.46 1.95
N PHE A 94 -13.13 17.19 1.02
CA PHE A 94 -13.03 17.65 -0.35
C PHE A 94 -13.30 19.15 -0.47
N GLN A 95 -12.56 19.77 -1.38
CA GLN A 95 -12.85 21.10 -1.93
C GLN A 95 -13.04 21.01 -3.44
N ALA A 96 -13.68 22.02 -4.02
CA ALA A 96 -13.80 22.12 -5.47
C ALA A 96 -12.42 22.32 -6.11
N GLY A 97 -12.07 21.49 -7.08
CA GLY A 97 -10.85 21.67 -7.87
C GLY A 97 -11.12 22.42 -9.18
N THR A 98 -10.31 22.12 -10.19
CA THR A 98 -10.28 22.85 -11.48
C THR A 98 -11.18 22.24 -12.55
N THR A 99 -11.76 21.06 -12.31
CA THR A 99 -12.62 20.36 -13.29
C THR A 99 -13.93 21.11 -13.50
N ARG A 100 -14.31 21.30 -14.76
CA ARG A 100 -15.58 21.97 -15.11
C ARG A 100 -16.68 20.93 -15.25
N HIS A 101 -17.90 21.31 -14.89
CA HIS A 101 -19.09 20.45 -14.99
C HIS A 101 -19.34 19.93 -16.42
N ALA A 102 -18.95 20.69 -17.45
CA ALA A 102 -19.10 20.32 -18.85
C ALA A 102 -18.18 19.15 -19.28
N ASP A 103 -17.11 18.90 -18.52
CA ASP A 103 -16.13 17.84 -18.84
C ASP A 103 -16.56 16.48 -18.26
N LEU A 104 -17.68 16.42 -17.53
CA LEU A 104 -18.18 15.22 -16.88
C LEU A 104 -18.92 14.31 -17.86
N SER A 105 -18.33 13.16 -18.19
CA SER A 105 -19.02 12.10 -18.93
C SER A 105 -19.73 11.13 -17.98
N ILE A 106 -21.01 11.39 -17.67
CA ILE A 106 -21.81 10.55 -16.76
C ILE A 106 -21.86 9.08 -17.21
N LYS A 107 -21.92 8.82 -18.52
CA LYS A 107 -21.88 7.46 -19.07
C LYS A 107 -20.56 6.76 -18.74
N THR A 108 -19.44 7.46 -18.80
CA THR A 108 -18.14 6.91 -18.40
C THR A 108 -18.11 6.64 -16.89
N LEU A 109 -18.57 7.60 -16.08
CA LEU A 109 -18.60 7.47 -14.62
C LEU A 109 -19.46 6.30 -14.15
N ALA A 110 -20.58 6.04 -14.80
CA ALA A 110 -21.44 4.90 -14.49
C ALA A 110 -20.73 3.56 -14.69
N ASN A 111 -19.80 3.48 -15.66
CA ASN A 111 -19.09 2.24 -16.00
C ASN A 111 -17.75 2.07 -15.25
N VAL A 112 -17.10 3.15 -14.80
CA VAL A 112 -15.85 3.07 -14.03
C VAL A 112 -16.19 2.99 -12.54
N ARG A 113 -16.24 1.77 -12.00
CA ARG A 113 -16.68 1.53 -10.63
C ARG A 113 -15.58 1.81 -9.62
N TRP A 114 -15.90 2.49 -8.52
CA TRP A 114 -14.89 2.92 -7.52
C TRP A 114 -14.13 1.75 -6.86
N TRP A 115 -14.73 0.56 -6.76
CA TRP A 115 -14.09 -0.59 -6.11
C TRP A 115 -13.12 -1.33 -7.03
N GLU A 116 -13.32 -1.22 -8.34
CA GLU A 116 -12.42 -1.70 -9.40
C GLU A 116 -11.36 -0.65 -9.76
N PHE A 117 -11.58 0.61 -9.35
CA PHE A 117 -10.67 1.71 -9.60
C PHE A 117 -9.33 1.50 -8.91
N LYS A 118 -8.29 1.39 -9.72
CA LYS A 118 -6.90 1.35 -9.30
C LYS A 118 -6.25 2.62 -9.84
N PRO A 119 -6.10 3.68 -9.03
CA PRO A 119 -5.38 4.86 -9.49
C PRO A 119 -3.97 4.45 -9.88
N GLU A 120 -3.44 5.04 -10.96
CA GLU A 120 -2.03 4.86 -11.29
C GLU A 120 -1.21 5.32 -10.08
N PRO A 121 -0.33 4.47 -9.53
CA PRO A 121 0.46 4.86 -8.39
C PRO A 121 1.29 6.08 -8.80
N ALA A 122 1.15 7.18 -8.06
CA ALA A 122 1.98 8.35 -8.24
C ALA A 122 3.45 7.87 -8.29
N TYR A 123 4.21 8.32 -9.30
CA TYR A 123 5.61 7.95 -9.41
C TYR A 123 6.33 8.33 -8.12
N LYS A 124 6.75 7.31 -7.37
CA LYS A 124 7.60 7.48 -6.21
C LYS A 124 9.03 7.27 -6.69
N PRO A 125 9.91 8.28 -6.62
CA PRO A 125 11.32 8.04 -6.87
C PRO A 125 11.81 6.94 -5.91
N MET A 126 12.58 5.99 -6.43
CA MET A 126 13.10 4.89 -5.64
C MET A 126 14.15 5.43 -4.66
N ASP A 127 13.83 5.40 -3.36
CA ASP A 127 14.84 5.53 -2.32
C ASP A 127 15.51 4.17 -2.14
N PHE A 128 16.69 4.03 -2.74
CA PHE A 128 17.48 2.79 -2.71
C PHE A 128 17.86 2.39 -1.27
N ALA A 129 18.19 3.36 -0.41
CA ALA A 129 18.58 3.08 0.98
C ALA A 129 17.38 2.61 1.81
N ALA A 130 16.23 3.27 1.68
CA ALA A 130 15.00 2.84 2.35
C ALA A 130 14.52 1.48 1.84
N ALA A 131 14.66 1.20 0.54
CA ALA A 131 14.31 -0.09 -0.05
C ALA A 131 15.21 -1.22 0.49
N LEU A 132 16.52 -0.99 0.60
CA LEU A 132 17.46 -1.93 1.22
C LEU A 132 17.12 -2.14 2.70
N LEU A 133 16.88 -1.07 3.47
CA LEU A 133 16.49 -1.19 4.87
C LEU A 133 15.23 -2.05 5.04
N SER A 134 14.19 -1.78 4.25
CA SER A 134 12.95 -2.58 4.25
C SER A 134 13.19 -4.06 3.91
N LEU A 135 14.11 -4.35 2.99
CA LEU A 135 14.50 -5.72 2.68
C LEU A 135 15.22 -6.36 3.86
N THR A 136 16.16 -5.65 4.49
CA THR A 136 16.91 -6.18 5.64
C THR A 136 16.01 -6.43 6.85
N THR A 137 15.02 -5.58 7.12
CA THR A 137 14.02 -5.80 8.18
C THR A 137 13.19 -7.04 7.91
N ARG A 138 12.75 -7.26 6.67
CA ARG A 138 12.00 -8.48 6.31
C ARG A 138 12.84 -9.74 6.48
N ALA A 139 14.13 -9.68 6.16
CA ALA A 139 15.05 -10.79 6.37
C ALA A 139 15.30 -11.04 7.87
N ASP A 140 15.44 -9.99 8.69
CA ASP A 140 15.51 -10.11 10.16
C ASP A 140 14.25 -10.79 10.74
N ASP A 141 13.06 -10.40 10.27
CA ASP A 141 11.80 -11.01 10.70
C ASP A 141 11.74 -12.51 10.35
N ARG A 142 12.30 -12.90 9.20
CA ARG A 142 12.40 -14.31 8.78
C ARG A 142 13.44 -15.10 9.56
N LEU A 143 14.51 -14.47 10.04
CA LEU A 143 15.42 -15.12 10.99
C LEU A 143 14.74 -15.37 12.35
N GLN A 144 13.79 -14.53 12.77
CA GLN A 144 13.00 -14.77 13.98
C GLN A 144 11.91 -15.83 13.79
N LYS A 145 11.39 -15.99 12.57
CA LYS A 145 10.38 -16.99 12.19
C LYS A 145 10.85 -17.79 10.98
N PRO A 146 11.77 -18.76 11.17
CA PRO A 146 12.44 -19.43 10.07
C PRO A 146 11.46 -20.24 9.21
N ASP A 147 11.52 -20.04 7.90
CA ASP A 147 10.98 -20.98 6.92
C ASP A 147 12.15 -21.79 6.35
N PRO A 148 12.08 -23.13 6.32
CA PRO A 148 13.18 -23.98 5.84
C PRO A 148 13.53 -23.78 4.36
N ARG A 149 12.71 -23.05 3.58
CA ARG A 149 12.99 -22.68 2.19
C ARG A 149 13.77 -21.37 2.05
N ASP A 150 13.86 -20.58 3.12
CA ASP A 150 14.56 -19.29 3.10
C ASP A 150 16.07 -19.50 3.23
N VAL A 151 16.86 -18.93 2.32
CA VAL A 151 18.33 -18.90 2.39
C VAL A 151 18.76 -17.50 2.75
N ILE A 152 18.99 -17.25 4.04
CA ILE A 152 19.37 -15.94 4.57
C ILE A 152 20.73 -16.07 5.27
N ASP A 153 21.75 -15.47 4.68
CA ASP A 153 23.07 -15.33 5.32
C ASP A 153 23.04 -14.16 6.31
N ALA A 154 23.14 -14.48 7.60
CA ALA A 154 23.07 -13.51 8.69
C ALA A 154 24.24 -12.51 8.70
N GLN A 155 25.43 -12.91 8.21
CA GLN A 155 26.59 -12.01 8.11
C GLN A 155 26.40 -11.03 6.95
N LEU A 156 26.00 -11.53 5.78
CA LEU A 156 25.71 -10.69 4.63
C LEU A 156 24.58 -9.70 4.94
N LEU A 157 23.52 -10.16 5.61
CA LEU A 157 22.41 -9.31 6.04
C LEU A 157 22.88 -8.17 6.96
N ARG A 158 23.76 -8.45 7.92
CA ARG A 158 24.30 -7.45 8.85
C ARG A 158 25.16 -6.40 8.13
N ILE A 159 25.99 -6.83 7.17
CA ILE A 159 26.80 -5.92 6.34
C ILE A 159 25.92 -4.99 5.51
N VAL A 160 24.92 -5.55 4.82
CA VAL A 160 23.98 -4.78 3.99
C VAL A 160 23.17 -3.80 4.83
N LYS A 161 22.74 -4.21 6.03
CA LYS A 161 22.01 -3.36 6.97
C LYS A 161 22.85 -2.19 7.48
N GLY A 162 24.13 -2.46 7.82
CA GLY A 162 25.08 -1.43 8.21
C GLY A 162 25.26 -0.37 7.11
N ALA A 163 25.58 -0.82 5.89
CA ALA A 163 25.77 0.04 4.73
C ALA A 163 24.51 0.87 4.38
N ALA A 164 23.32 0.27 4.43
CA ALA A 164 22.07 0.95 4.09
C ALA A 164 21.62 1.96 5.16
N SER A 165 22.03 1.79 6.42
CA SER A 165 21.67 2.68 7.54
C SER A 165 22.49 3.98 7.62
N GLY A 166 23.50 4.15 6.75
CA GLY A 166 24.39 5.31 6.78
C GLY A 166 25.30 5.37 8.01
N LYS A 167 25.29 4.34 8.88
CA LYS A 167 26.30 4.19 9.94
C LYS A 167 27.62 3.78 9.29
N ALA A 168 28.66 4.58 9.51
CA ALA A 168 30.03 4.17 9.22
C ALA A 168 30.29 2.78 9.83
N ILE A 169 30.81 1.86 9.03
CA ILE A 169 31.24 0.55 9.50
C ILE A 169 32.30 0.82 10.58
N GLY A 170 32.01 0.46 11.83
CA GLY A 170 32.94 0.68 12.92
C GLY A 170 34.21 -0.15 12.74
N PHE A 171 35.32 0.30 13.33
CA PHE A 171 36.57 -0.48 13.34
C PHE A 171 36.35 -1.91 13.89
N ASP A 172 35.48 -2.05 14.88
CA ASP A 172 35.12 -3.35 15.47
C ASP A 172 34.36 -4.26 14.49
N ASP A 173 33.54 -3.69 13.60
CA ASP A 173 32.82 -4.46 12.57
C ASP A 173 33.78 -4.96 11.49
N LEU A 174 34.75 -4.13 11.08
CA LEU A 174 35.83 -4.53 10.18
C LEU A 174 36.73 -5.59 10.83
N LEU A 175 37.06 -5.43 12.10
CA LEU A 175 37.88 -6.36 12.84
C LEU A 175 37.20 -7.73 12.98
N ASN A 176 35.91 -7.75 13.30
CA ASN A 176 35.13 -8.98 13.38
C ASN A 176 35.00 -9.68 12.01
N ALA A 177 34.79 -8.91 10.93
CA ALA A 177 34.73 -9.46 9.58
C ALA A 177 36.07 -10.09 9.16
N VAL A 178 37.20 -9.42 9.44
CA VAL A 178 38.55 -9.94 9.17
C VAL A 178 38.83 -11.19 10.01
N GLN A 179 38.38 -11.22 11.27
CA GLN A 179 38.53 -12.38 12.15
C GLN A 179 37.68 -13.58 11.71
N SER A 180 36.55 -13.37 11.03
CA SER A 180 35.74 -14.48 10.49
C SER A 180 36.29 -15.12 9.21
N LEU A 181 37.27 -14.51 8.55
CA LEU A 181 37.86 -15.06 7.32
C LEU A 181 38.63 -16.35 7.60
N ASN A 182 38.54 -17.32 6.69
CA ASN A 182 39.37 -18.52 6.71
C ASN A 182 40.82 -18.21 6.27
N GLN A 183 41.73 -19.18 6.44
CA GLN A 183 43.15 -18.96 6.24
C GLN A 183 43.52 -18.58 4.79
N THR A 184 42.78 -19.10 3.80
CA THR A 184 42.95 -18.77 2.39
C THR A 184 42.51 -17.33 2.11
N GLU A 185 41.35 -16.93 2.63
CA GLU A 185 40.80 -15.57 2.48
C GLU A 185 41.69 -14.51 3.16
N ARG A 186 42.22 -14.81 4.35
CA ARG A 186 43.16 -13.92 5.05
C ARG A 186 44.46 -13.74 4.26
N SER A 187 44.95 -14.81 3.64
CA SER A 187 46.16 -14.75 2.82
C SER A 187 45.93 -13.85 1.59
N ASN A 188 44.80 -14.02 0.90
CA ASN A 188 44.43 -13.18 -0.24
C ASN A 188 44.26 -11.71 0.14
N LEU A 189 43.64 -11.42 1.28
CA LEU A 189 43.48 -10.05 1.79
C LEU A 189 44.84 -9.41 2.09
N THR A 190 45.76 -10.17 2.68
CA THR A 190 47.11 -9.71 3.01
C THR A 190 47.91 -9.40 1.73
N THR A 191 47.79 -10.23 0.70
CA THR A 191 48.39 -9.97 -0.61
C THR A 191 47.82 -8.70 -1.25
N TYR A 192 46.51 -8.49 -1.20
CA TYR A 192 45.87 -7.28 -1.73
C TYR A 192 46.32 -6.01 -1.00
N LEU A 193 46.41 -6.04 0.33
CA LEU A 193 46.85 -4.90 1.14
C LEU A 193 48.34 -4.58 0.95
N ALA A 194 49.19 -5.60 0.81
CA ALA A 194 50.60 -5.40 0.50
C ALA A 194 50.80 -4.77 -0.89
N THR A 195 49.98 -5.18 -1.87
CA THR A 195 50.03 -4.65 -3.24
C THR A 195 49.51 -3.21 -3.32
N SER A 196 48.49 -2.86 -2.51
CA SER A 196 47.93 -1.51 -2.50
C SER A 196 48.83 -0.49 -1.77
N GLN A 197 49.58 -0.89 -0.74
CA GLN A 197 50.58 -0.04 -0.09
C GLN A 197 51.82 0.20 -0.99
N GLY A 198 52.19 -0.77 -1.82
CA GLY A 198 53.26 -0.61 -2.81
C GLY A 198 52.94 0.42 -3.90
N LEU A 199 51.65 0.59 -4.24
CA LEU A 199 51.19 1.59 -5.22
C LEU A 199 51.11 3.00 -4.63
N GLN A 200 50.88 3.14 -3.33
CA GLN A 200 50.85 4.45 -2.64
C GLN A 200 52.24 4.99 -2.29
N SER A 201 53.27 4.13 -2.25
CA SER A 201 54.66 4.53 -2.01
C SER A 201 55.46 4.79 -3.30
N ALA A 202 54.86 4.53 -4.46
CA ALA A 202 55.42 4.79 -5.79
C ALA A 202 54.81 6.02 -6.49
N ALA A 203 53.94 6.77 -5.81
CA ALA A 203 53.33 8.04 -6.24
C ALA A 203 53.82 9.18 -5.35
#